data_AF-A0A7W0CAE5-F1
#
_entry.id   AF-A0A7W0CAE5-F1
#
_cell.length_a   1.000
_cell.length_b   1.000
_cell.length_c   1.000
_cell.angle_alpha   90.00
_cell.angle_beta   90.00
_cell.angle_gamma   90.00
#
_symmetry.space_group_name_H-M   'P 1'
#
loop_
_entity.id
_entity.type
_entity.pdbx_description
1 polymer ?
#
loop_
_entity_poly.entity_id
_entity_poly.type
_entity_poly.pdbx_seq_one_letter_code
_entity_poly.pdbx_strand_id
1 'polypeptide(L)'
;MNPIQEFPIMAIIRCTKKLLSELKAKNGELSQTPNDLNSWHANIFLVERRKCAIFSHDRTLYSFIVPGLTKPDFQNFEEIFRQRLFKSLLAEGLPQKHIEFFLEDNRNIEFTKTNNRSVLGSMNELVFHAKYQISAEGGPLNVDIGKLNHYINQIPMSAIDEIFSIYELKKFLEGLEK
;
A
#
# COMPACT_ATOMS: atom_id res chain seq x y z
N MET A 1 -6.19 -12.64 -38.16
CA MET A 1 -6.33 -11.71 -37.03
C MET A 1 -6.12 -12.53 -35.77
N ASN A 2 -4.99 -12.35 -35.08
CA ASN A 2 -4.86 -12.88 -33.72
C ASN A 2 -5.85 -12.13 -32.83
N PRO A 3 -6.62 -12.80 -31.96
CA PRO A 3 -7.40 -12.10 -30.96
C PRO A 3 -6.42 -11.29 -30.10
N ILE A 4 -6.69 -10.00 -29.93
CA ILE A 4 -6.03 -9.17 -28.93
C ILE A 4 -6.35 -9.85 -27.61
N GLN A 5 -5.34 -10.47 -27.00
CA GLN A 5 -5.46 -11.05 -25.68
C GLN A 5 -5.59 -9.87 -24.73
N GLU A 6 -6.82 -9.50 -24.39
CA GLU A 6 -7.09 -8.58 -23.28
C GLU A 6 -6.57 -9.26 -22.02
N PHE A 7 -5.39 -8.83 -21.58
CA PHE A 7 -4.83 -9.31 -20.34
C PHE A 7 -5.56 -8.62 -19.18
N PRO A 8 -5.96 -9.37 -18.15
CA PRO A 8 -6.66 -8.78 -17.01
C PRO A 8 -5.74 -7.78 -16.32
N ILE A 9 -6.27 -6.60 -16.01
CA ILE A 9 -5.54 -5.57 -15.27
C ILE A 9 -5.09 -6.16 -13.94
N MET A 10 -3.80 -5.95 -13.63
CA MET A 10 -3.11 -6.58 -12.52
C MET A 10 -2.40 -5.54 -11.68
N ALA A 11 -2.57 -5.64 -10.37
CA ALA A 11 -1.80 -4.86 -9.43
C ALA A 11 -0.55 -5.61 -8.98
N ILE A 12 0.52 -4.85 -8.80
CA ILE A 12 1.82 -5.38 -8.41
C ILE A 12 2.18 -4.81 -7.05
N ILE A 13 2.35 -5.71 -6.08
CA ILE A 13 2.81 -5.35 -4.74
C ILE A 13 4.26 -5.83 -4.60
N ARG A 14 5.19 -4.87 -4.64
CA ARG A 14 6.62 -5.09 -4.51
C ARG A 14 7.01 -5.19 -3.04
N CYS A 15 7.14 -6.42 -2.58
CA CYS A 15 7.38 -6.77 -1.20
C CYS A 15 8.87 -6.77 -0.83
N THR A 16 9.17 -6.45 0.42
CA THR A 16 10.49 -6.76 1.00
C THR A 16 10.69 -8.27 1.11
N LYS A 17 11.95 -8.72 1.16
CA LYS A 17 12.28 -10.16 1.35
C LYS A 17 11.57 -10.75 2.56
N LYS A 18 11.49 -9.98 3.66
CA LYS A 18 10.84 -10.39 4.91
C LYS A 18 9.35 -10.67 4.70
N LEU A 19 8.64 -9.81 3.97
CA LEU A 19 7.23 -10.01 3.65
C LEU A 19 7.02 -11.18 2.68
N LEU A 20 7.84 -11.30 1.63
CA LEU A 20 7.76 -12.44 0.70
C LEU A 20 7.90 -13.79 1.42
N SER A 21 8.80 -13.88 2.39
CA SER A 21 8.95 -15.08 3.22
C SER A 21 7.71 -15.40 4.05
N GLU A 22 7.03 -14.40 4.59
CA GLU A 22 5.77 -14.58 5.33
C GLU A 22 4.61 -15.03 4.43
N LEU A 23 4.51 -14.45 3.24
CA LEU A 23 3.50 -14.82 2.25
C LEU A 23 3.74 -16.21 1.65
N LYS A 24 4.95 -16.77 1.82
CA LYS A 24 5.40 -17.97 1.10
C LYS A 24 5.18 -17.83 -0.41
N ALA A 25 5.22 -16.61 -0.92
CA ALA A 25 5.00 -16.32 -2.32
C ALA A 25 6.12 -16.96 -3.14
N LYS A 26 5.75 -17.67 -4.20
CA LYS A 26 6.74 -18.07 -5.21
C LYS A 26 7.26 -16.78 -5.85
N ASN A 27 8.57 -16.68 -6.06
CA ASN A 27 9.11 -15.57 -6.83
C ASN A 27 8.57 -15.68 -8.26
N GLY A 28 7.52 -14.92 -8.58
CA GLY A 28 7.09 -14.73 -9.95
C GLY A 28 8.06 -13.79 -10.66
N GLU A 29 8.40 -14.11 -11.90
CA GLU A 29 8.87 -13.10 -12.84
C GLU A 29 7.65 -12.27 -13.24
N LEU A 30 7.79 -10.94 -13.19
CA LEU A 30 6.73 -10.00 -13.56
C LEU A 30 6.14 -10.44 -14.88
N SER A 31 4.89 -10.89 -14.85
CA SER A 31 4.20 -11.32 -16.05
C SER A 31 3.96 -10.12 -16.98
N GLN A 32 3.85 -8.91 -16.40
CA GLN A 32 3.53 -7.65 -17.09
C GLN A 32 4.12 -6.42 -16.39
N THR A 33 4.25 -5.33 -17.14
CA THR A 33 4.53 -4.00 -16.57
C THR A 33 3.24 -3.43 -16.00
N PRO A 34 3.17 -3.11 -14.69
CA PRO A 34 1.97 -2.49 -14.12
C PRO A 34 1.80 -1.08 -14.69
N ASN A 35 0.55 -0.65 -14.86
CA ASN A 35 0.27 0.78 -14.98
C ASN A 35 0.60 1.46 -13.64
N ASP A 36 1.00 2.74 -13.69
CA ASP A 36 1.42 3.54 -12.53
C ASP A 36 0.41 3.47 -11.37
N LEU A 37 -0.89 3.44 -11.69
CA LEU A 37 -2.01 3.37 -10.72
C LEU A 37 -1.97 2.12 -9.83
N ASN A 38 -1.47 1.01 -10.35
CA ASN A 38 -1.51 -0.30 -9.69
C ASN A 38 -0.13 -0.76 -9.21
N SER A 39 0.80 0.18 -9.10
CA SER A 39 2.18 -0.03 -8.67
C SER A 39 2.31 0.26 -7.18
N TRP A 40 2.53 -0.78 -6.37
CA TRP A 40 2.59 -0.68 -4.91
C TRP A 40 3.87 -1.30 -4.35
N HIS A 41 4.27 -0.84 -3.17
CA HIS A 41 5.31 -1.44 -2.35
C HIS A 41 4.73 -1.87 -1.02
N ALA A 42 5.27 -2.94 -0.43
CA ALA A 42 4.84 -3.39 0.88
C ALA A 42 6.01 -3.90 1.75
N ASN A 43 5.90 -3.63 3.05
CA ASN A 43 6.84 -4.11 4.05
C ASN A 43 6.11 -4.56 5.32
N ILE A 44 6.79 -5.37 6.13
CA ILE A 44 6.30 -5.77 7.45
C ILE A 44 7.22 -5.35 8.57
N PHE A 45 6.61 -4.86 9.65
CA PHE A 45 7.28 -4.45 10.87
C PHE A 45 6.58 -5.06 12.08
N LEU A 46 7.18 -4.87 13.25
CA LEU A 46 6.66 -5.38 14.53
C LEU A 46 6.43 -4.21 15.47
N VAL A 47 5.32 -4.28 16.19
CA VAL A 47 4.99 -3.44 17.35
C VAL A 47 4.41 -4.38 18.40
N GLU A 48 4.94 -4.34 19.63
CA GLU A 48 4.47 -5.20 20.73
C GLU A 48 4.31 -6.69 20.36
N ARG A 49 5.30 -7.24 19.64
CA ARG A 49 5.31 -8.64 19.12
C ARG A 49 4.19 -8.97 18.12
N ARG A 50 3.40 -8.01 17.66
CA ARG A 50 2.41 -8.18 16.60
C ARG A 50 2.95 -7.66 15.28
N LYS A 51 2.66 -8.43 14.21
CA LYS A 51 3.03 -8.05 12.84
C LYS A 51 2.12 -6.93 12.35
N CYS A 52 2.71 -5.96 11.70
CA CYS A 52 2.00 -4.90 11.00
C CYS A 52 2.52 -4.86 9.57
N ALA A 53 1.67 -4.52 8.61
CA ALA A 53 2.07 -4.25 7.24
C ALA A 53 1.92 -2.76 6.94
N ILE A 54 2.82 -2.22 6.13
CA ILE A 54 2.66 -0.94 5.45
C ILE A 54 2.60 -1.22 3.95
N PHE A 55 1.70 -0.54 3.27
CA PHE A 55 1.62 -0.48 1.82
C PHE A 55 1.80 0.96 1.39
N SER A 56 2.53 1.19 0.31
CA SER A 56 2.79 2.53 -0.24
C SER A 56 2.65 2.51 -1.75
N HIS A 57 1.90 3.45 -2.30
CA HIS A 57 1.80 3.65 -3.74
C HIS A 57 3.16 4.12 -4.29
N ASP A 58 3.62 3.51 -5.38
CA ASP A 58 4.99 3.67 -5.89
C ASP A 58 5.29 5.11 -6.32
N ARG A 59 4.30 5.79 -6.94
CA ARG A 59 4.47 7.16 -7.45
C ARG A 59 4.19 8.23 -6.40
N THR A 60 3.11 8.09 -5.64
CA THR A 60 2.58 9.18 -4.79
C THR A 60 2.96 9.02 -3.31
N LEU A 61 3.56 7.88 -2.95
CA LEU A 61 3.87 7.49 -1.57
C LEU A 61 2.67 7.47 -0.63
N TYR A 62 1.44 7.53 -1.16
CA TYR A 62 0.25 7.35 -0.34
C TYR A 62 0.30 5.99 0.30
N SER A 63 0.18 5.97 1.63
CA SER A 63 0.48 4.81 2.43
C SER A 63 -0.64 4.45 3.37
N PHE A 64 -0.79 3.17 3.67
CA PHE A 64 -1.70 2.72 4.71
C PHE A 64 -1.10 1.56 5.50
N ILE A 65 -1.44 1.51 6.78
CA ILE A 65 -0.95 0.53 7.73
C ILE A 65 -2.06 -0.42 8.13
N VAL A 66 -1.71 -1.70 8.22
CA VAL A 66 -2.56 -2.76 8.73
C VAL A 66 -1.91 -3.32 9.99
N PRO A 67 -2.36 -2.89 11.19
CA PRO A 67 -1.78 -3.35 12.43
C PRO A 67 -2.37 -4.70 12.86
N GLY A 68 -1.66 -5.41 13.73
CA GLY A 68 -2.21 -6.57 14.44
C GLY A 68 -2.37 -7.86 13.61
N LEU A 69 -1.67 -7.99 12.48
CA LEU A 69 -1.76 -9.14 11.58
C LEU A 69 -1.35 -10.46 12.25
N THR A 70 -2.14 -11.49 11.95
CA THR A 70 -2.00 -12.87 12.38
C THR A 70 -1.60 -13.78 11.20
N LYS A 71 -1.25 -15.03 11.48
CA LYS A 71 -0.85 -16.00 10.44
C LYS A 71 -1.93 -16.22 9.36
N PRO A 72 -3.23 -16.39 9.70
CA PRO A 72 -4.30 -16.47 8.70
C PRO A 72 -4.40 -15.25 7.78
N ASP A 73 -4.10 -14.04 8.27
CA ASP A 73 -4.19 -12.83 7.45
C ASP A 73 -3.19 -12.84 6.29
N PHE A 74 -2.01 -13.44 6.47
CA PHE A 74 -1.03 -13.61 5.39
C PHE A 74 -1.46 -14.62 4.33
N GLN A 75 -2.41 -15.51 4.62
CA GLN A 75 -3.00 -16.41 3.62
C GLN A 75 -4.05 -15.70 2.75
N ASN A 76 -4.62 -14.60 3.25
CA ASN A 76 -5.64 -13.79 2.58
C ASN A 76 -5.14 -12.36 2.30
N PHE A 77 -3.84 -12.20 2.08
CA PHE A 77 -3.18 -10.90 2.11
C PHE A 77 -3.65 -9.95 0.99
N GLU A 78 -4.03 -10.50 -0.16
CA GLU A 78 -4.62 -9.74 -1.26
C GLU A 78 -5.95 -9.09 -0.86
N GLU A 79 -6.79 -9.85 -0.15
CA GLU A 79 -8.09 -9.35 0.32
C GLU A 79 -7.91 -8.31 1.42
N ILE A 80 -6.94 -8.55 2.32
CA ILE A 80 -6.53 -7.56 3.32
C ILE A 80 -6.09 -6.26 2.64
N PHE A 81 -5.26 -6.34 1.60
CA PHE A 81 -4.83 -5.16 0.85
C PHE A 81 -6.02 -4.40 0.27
N ARG A 82 -6.91 -5.07 -0.49
CA ARG A 82 -8.09 -4.43 -1.13
C ARG A 82 -9.00 -3.75 -0.10
N GLN A 83 -9.39 -4.47 0.95
CA GLN A 83 -10.30 -3.95 1.96
C GLN A 83 -9.70 -2.77 2.72
N ARG A 84 -8.39 -2.81 3.01
CA ARG A 84 -7.71 -1.76 3.77
C ARG A 84 -7.42 -0.54 2.91
N LEU A 85 -7.09 -0.73 1.63
CA LEU A 85 -7.00 0.36 0.67
C LEU A 85 -8.34 1.08 0.56
N PHE A 86 -9.43 0.35 0.31
CA PHE A 86 -10.78 0.92 0.23
C PHE A 86 -11.14 1.76 1.45
N LYS A 87 -10.97 1.19 2.66
CA LYS A 87 -11.26 1.89 3.91
C LYS A 87 -10.38 3.12 4.12
N SER A 88 -9.11 3.06 3.74
CA SER A 88 -8.19 4.18 3.86
C SER A 88 -8.57 5.32 2.92
N LEU A 89 -8.88 5.03 1.65
CA LEU A 89 -9.31 6.03 0.68
C LEU A 89 -10.64 6.67 1.07
N LEU A 90 -11.59 5.87 1.57
CA LEU A 90 -12.86 6.37 2.09
C LEU A 90 -12.67 7.32 3.28
N ALA A 91 -11.77 6.98 4.22
CA ALA A 91 -11.46 7.82 5.38
C ALA A 91 -10.82 9.16 5.00
N GLU A 92 -10.09 9.20 3.87
CA GLU A 92 -9.50 10.42 3.30
C GLU A 92 -10.49 11.27 2.49
N GLY A 93 -11.75 10.84 2.38
CA GLY A 93 -12.82 11.55 1.70
C GLY A 93 -12.65 11.61 0.19
N LEU A 94 -11.98 10.62 -0.42
CA LEU A 94 -11.89 10.56 -1.88
C LEU A 94 -13.28 10.34 -2.52
N PRO A 95 -13.57 10.99 -3.67
CA PRO A 95 -14.77 10.72 -4.44
C PRO A 95 -14.88 9.24 -4.83
N GLN A 96 -16.10 8.71 -4.85
CA GLN A 96 -16.36 7.31 -5.20
C GLN A 96 -15.71 6.88 -6.53
N LYS A 97 -15.78 7.74 -7.56
CA LYS A 97 -15.13 7.53 -8.86
C LYS A 97 -13.62 7.25 -8.77
N HIS A 98 -12.93 7.90 -7.82
CA HIS A 98 -11.48 7.73 -7.62
C HIS A 98 -11.17 6.42 -6.90
N ILE A 99 -12.04 6.00 -5.99
CA ILE A 99 -11.91 4.72 -5.30
C ILE A 99 -12.11 3.58 -6.30
N GLU A 100 -13.05 3.73 -7.24
CA GLU A 100 -13.33 2.76 -8.30
C GLU A 100 -12.12 2.51 -9.21
N PHE A 101 -11.33 3.53 -9.54
CA PHE A 101 -10.06 3.35 -10.28
C PHE A 101 -9.14 2.32 -9.64
N PHE A 102 -9.05 2.29 -8.30
CA PHE A 102 -8.26 1.26 -7.63
C PHE A 102 -9.00 -0.08 -7.57
N LEU A 103 -10.31 -0.10 -7.33
CA LEU A 103 -11.03 -1.35 -7.11
C LEU A 103 -11.16 -2.21 -8.38
N GLU A 104 -11.36 -1.58 -9.54
CA GLU A 104 -11.55 -2.31 -10.81
C GLU A 104 -10.29 -3.03 -11.28
N ASP A 105 -9.14 -2.47 -10.93
CA ASP A 105 -7.81 -2.87 -11.41
C ASP A 105 -7.06 -3.82 -10.44
N ASN A 106 -7.48 -3.89 -9.17
CA ASN A 106 -6.86 -4.73 -8.14
C ASN A 106 -7.46 -6.15 -8.04
N ARG A 107 -8.14 -6.63 -9.10
CA ARG A 107 -8.79 -7.96 -9.10
C ARG A 107 -7.77 -9.11 -9.04
N ASN A 108 -6.64 -8.94 -9.72
CA ASN A 108 -5.51 -9.87 -9.66
C ASN A 108 -4.30 -9.13 -9.07
N ILE A 109 -3.64 -9.75 -8.09
CA ILE A 109 -2.49 -9.16 -7.42
C ILE A 109 -1.28 -10.09 -7.56
N GLU A 110 -0.16 -9.53 -8.02
CA GLU A 110 1.12 -10.24 -8.09
C GLU A 110 2.10 -9.69 -7.04
N PHE A 111 2.74 -10.59 -6.29
CA PHE A 111 3.76 -10.23 -5.30
C PHE A 111 5.16 -10.42 -5.87
N THR A 112 5.95 -9.34 -5.90
CA THR A 112 7.30 -9.35 -6.45
C THR A 112 8.30 -8.72 -5.49
N LYS A 113 9.60 -8.70 -5.84
CA LYS A 113 10.62 -8.06 -5.00
C LYS A 113 10.62 -6.54 -5.19
N THR A 114 10.83 -5.81 -4.10
CA THR A 114 11.13 -4.36 -4.15
C THR A 114 12.30 -4.07 -5.10
N ASN A 115 12.12 -3.03 -5.92
CA ASN A 115 13.09 -2.49 -6.87
C ASN A 115 13.46 -1.01 -6.59
N ASN A 116 12.68 -0.32 -5.75
CA ASN A 116 12.80 1.11 -5.52
C ASN A 116 13.30 1.39 -4.09
N ARG A 117 14.56 1.83 -3.98
CA ARG A 117 15.19 2.15 -2.68
C ARG A 117 14.64 3.44 -2.05
N SER A 118 14.17 4.38 -2.87
CA SER A 118 13.58 5.64 -2.40
C SER A 118 12.25 5.39 -1.69
N VAL A 119 11.37 4.61 -2.31
CA VAL A 119 10.09 4.18 -1.69
C VAL A 119 10.34 3.34 -0.43
N LEU A 120 11.36 2.48 -0.43
CA LEU A 120 11.72 1.71 0.77
C LEU A 120 12.21 2.62 1.92
N GLY A 121 13.02 3.63 1.62
CA GLY A 121 13.44 4.65 2.59
C GLY A 121 12.24 5.38 3.18
N SER A 122 11.32 5.81 2.31
CA SER A 122 10.06 6.46 2.68
C SER A 122 9.20 5.59 3.59
N MET A 123 9.00 4.31 3.25
CA MET A 123 8.29 3.37 4.13
C MET A 123 8.95 3.22 5.51
N ASN A 124 10.28 3.22 5.58
CA ASN A 124 10.97 3.09 6.87
C ASN A 124 10.76 4.31 7.76
N GLU A 125 10.76 5.51 7.17
CA GLU A 125 10.43 6.76 7.87
C GLU A 125 8.99 6.75 8.37
N LEU A 126 8.02 6.44 7.51
CA LEU A 126 6.61 6.33 7.92
C LEU A 126 6.40 5.27 9.00
N VAL A 127 7.09 4.13 8.92
CA VAL A 127 7.05 3.08 9.96
C VAL A 127 7.62 3.57 11.29
N PHE A 128 8.66 4.42 11.28
CA PHE A 128 9.20 5.01 12.51
C PHE A 128 8.14 5.87 13.22
N HIS A 129 7.47 6.77 12.49
CA HIS A 129 6.39 7.60 13.01
C HIS A 129 5.19 6.77 13.48
N ALA A 130 4.77 5.79 12.67
CA ALA A 130 3.65 4.93 13.00
C ALA A 130 3.88 4.10 14.26
N LYS A 131 5.11 3.60 14.50
CA LYS A 131 5.43 2.85 15.73
C LYS A 131 5.17 3.66 16.99
N TYR A 132 5.52 4.95 16.96
CA TYR A 132 5.28 5.85 18.08
C TYR A 132 3.77 6.02 18.29
N GLN A 133 3.03 6.35 17.23
CA GLN A 133 1.59 6.57 17.31
C GLN A 133 0.84 5.33 17.79
N ILE A 134 1.13 4.16 17.21
CA ILE A 134 0.52 2.89 17.60
C ILE A 134 0.79 2.60 19.08
N SER A 135 2.01 2.83 19.57
CA SER A 135 2.34 2.57 20.98
C SER A 135 1.64 3.57 21.92
N ALA A 136 1.55 4.84 21.52
CA ALA A 136 0.85 5.87 22.30
C ALA A 136 -0.65 5.59 22.43
N GLU A 137 -1.25 4.95 21.43
CA GLU A 137 -2.67 4.53 21.43
C GLU A 137 -2.90 3.14 22.05
N GLY A 138 -1.93 2.60 22.80
CA GLY A 138 -2.09 1.33 23.51
C GLY A 138 -1.88 0.08 22.65
N GLY A 139 -1.20 0.22 21.52
CA GLY A 139 -0.70 -0.88 20.73
C GLY A 139 -1.55 -1.25 19.51
N PRO A 140 -1.12 -2.27 18.74
CA PRO A 140 -1.66 -2.56 17.40
C PRO A 140 -3.13 -2.97 17.35
N LEU A 141 -3.72 -3.38 18.47
CA LEU A 141 -5.13 -3.77 18.55
C LEU A 141 -6.05 -2.62 18.96
N ASN A 142 -5.49 -1.50 19.44
CA ASN A 142 -6.23 -0.39 20.03
C ASN A 142 -6.15 0.89 19.19
N VAL A 143 -5.12 1.02 18.35
CA VAL A 143 -4.91 2.19 17.49
C VAL A 143 -6.10 2.44 16.55
N ASP A 144 -6.49 3.70 16.42
CA ASP A 144 -7.42 4.16 15.38
C ASP A 144 -6.71 4.15 14.03
N ILE A 145 -7.01 3.12 13.23
CA ILE A 145 -6.35 2.90 11.93
C ILE A 145 -6.61 4.07 10.96
N GLY A 146 -7.79 4.69 11.02
CA GLY A 146 -8.13 5.82 10.16
C GLY A 146 -7.26 7.03 10.49
N LYS A 147 -7.16 7.38 11.78
CA LYS A 147 -6.30 8.47 12.26
C LYS A 147 -4.82 8.18 12.01
N LEU A 148 -4.37 6.95 12.21
CA LEU A 148 -3.00 6.54 11.93
C LEU A 148 -2.65 6.74 10.46
N ASN A 149 -3.49 6.24 9.55
CA ASN A 149 -3.28 6.37 8.11
C ASN A 149 -3.34 7.83 7.68
N HIS A 150 -4.27 8.61 8.23
CA HIS A 150 -4.32 10.05 7.97
C HIS A 150 -3.02 10.74 8.40
N TYR A 151 -2.59 10.50 9.65
CA TYR A 151 -1.38 11.07 10.22
C TYR A 151 -0.14 10.81 9.35
N ILE A 152 0.12 9.55 8.96
CA ILE A 152 1.33 9.23 8.18
C ILE A 152 1.32 9.85 6.78
N ASN A 153 0.14 10.11 6.19
CA ASN A 153 0.03 10.75 4.88
C ASN A 153 0.11 12.28 4.92
N GLN A 154 0.18 12.87 6.12
CA GLN A 154 0.42 14.30 6.35
C GLN A 154 1.90 14.57 6.71
N ILE A 155 2.78 13.58 6.57
CA ILE A 155 4.22 13.76 6.73
C ILE A 155 4.81 14.15 5.37
N PRO A 156 5.51 15.29 5.25
CA PRO A 156 6.22 15.65 4.02
C PRO A 156 7.28 14.62 3.67
N MET A 157 7.30 14.16 2.42
CA MET A 157 8.27 13.15 1.98
C MET A 157 9.21 13.71 0.93
N SER A 158 10.51 13.67 1.20
CA SER A 158 11.56 14.19 0.28
C SER A 158 11.55 13.52 -1.09
N ALA A 159 11.12 12.26 -1.16
CA ALA A 159 11.00 11.50 -2.41
C ALA A 159 9.88 11.99 -3.35
N ILE A 160 9.00 12.88 -2.87
CA ILE A 160 7.95 13.58 -3.65
C ILE A 160 8.03 15.09 -3.42
N ASP A 161 9.24 15.64 -3.41
CA ASP A 161 9.52 17.08 -3.31
C ASP A 161 8.99 17.74 -2.03
N GLU A 162 9.05 17.03 -0.90
CA GLU A 162 8.64 17.53 0.42
C GLU A 162 7.14 17.88 0.51
N ILE A 163 6.32 17.15 -0.26
CA ILE A 163 4.86 17.29 -0.28
C ILE A 163 4.20 16.15 0.53
N PHE A 164 2.96 16.37 0.98
CA PHE A 164 2.13 15.35 1.61
C PHE A 164 1.65 14.30 0.61
N SER A 165 1.81 13.02 0.93
CA SER A 165 1.43 11.91 0.04
C SER A 165 -0.06 11.92 -0.35
N ILE A 166 -0.95 12.34 0.55
CA ILE A 166 -2.38 12.46 0.23
C ILE A 166 -2.66 13.55 -0.81
N TYR A 167 -1.92 14.65 -0.78
CA TYR A 167 -2.06 15.71 -1.77
C TYR A 167 -1.57 15.22 -3.14
N GLU A 168 -0.41 14.55 -3.17
CA GLU A 168 0.12 14.00 -4.42
C GLU A 168 -0.78 12.91 -5.01
N LEU A 169 -1.41 12.09 -4.16
CA LEU A 169 -2.44 11.14 -4.61
C LEU A 169 -3.64 11.85 -5.26
N LYS A 170 -4.21 12.87 -4.61
CA LYS A 170 -5.36 13.60 -5.15
C LYS A 170 -5.04 14.24 -6.50
N LYS A 171 -3.89 14.91 -6.59
CA LYS A 171 -3.38 15.49 -7.83
C LYS A 171 -3.16 14.46 -8.93
N PHE A 172 -2.62 13.28 -8.59
CA PHE A 172 -2.43 12.19 -9.54
C PHE A 172 -3.78 11.70 -10.10
N LEU A 173 -4.78 11.50 -9.25
CA LEU A 173 -6.10 11.01 -9.65
C LEU A 173 -6.89 12.04 -10.47
N GLU A 174 -6.81 13.33 -10.13
CA GLU A 174 -7.37 14.41 -10.95
C GLU A 174 -6.73 14.46 -12.35
N GLY A 175 -5.45 14.09 -12.45
CA GLY A 175 -4.74 13.99 -13.73
C GLY A 175 -5.22 12.84 -14.62
N LEU A 176 -5.86 11.81 -14.07
CA LEU A 176 -6.43 10.68 -14.83
C LEU A 176 -7.79 11.02 -15.47
N GLU A 177 -8.42 12.12 -15.08
CA GLU A 177 -9.71 12.58 -15.63
C GLU A 177 -9.57 13.42 -16.90
N LYS A 178 -8.35 13.76 -17.30
CA LYS A 178 -8.03 14.59 -18.47
C LYS A 178 -7.66 13.73 -19.67
#